data_AF-A0A512L9X7-F1
#
_entry.id   AF-A0A512L9X7-F1
#
_cell.length_a   1.000
_cell.length_b   1.000
_cell.length_c   1.000
_cell.angle_alpha   90.00
_cell.angle_beta   90.00
_cell.angle_gamma   90.00
#
_symmetry.space_group_name_H-M   'P 1'
#
loop_
_entity.id
_entity.type
_entity.pdbx_description
1 polymer ?
#
loop_
_entity_poly.entity_id
_entity_poly.type
_entity_poly.pdbx_seq_one_letter_code
_entity_poly.pdbx_strand_id
1 'polypeptide(L)'
;MSIEKRPAIVDSRKRFGGWEGDLVIGAGQQQTLVTLNERKSRYSLIAHVPFKTAQVVSDAMIYLLMPVAAFVHTVTADYGKKFAQHDQIAKKPDAGFFFVHPYASRERGANENMNGLIRQFFP
;
A
#
# COMPACT_ATOMS: atom_id res chain seq x y z
N MET A 1 -0.38 -3.19 -12.93
CA MET A 1 -0.65 -2.36 -14.14
C MET A 1 -0.11 -0.94 -13.95
N SER A 2 0.09 -0.14 -15.01
CA SER A 2 0.50 1.29 -14.87
C SER A 2 -0.60 2.13 -14.21
N ILE A 3 -0.21 3.16 -13.46
CA ILE A 3 -1.12 4.12 -12.82
C ILE A 3 -2.06 4.82 -13.79
N GLU A 4 -1.68 4.99 -15.06
CA GLU A 4 -2.52 5.61 -16.10
C GLU A 4 -3.79 4.82 -16.38
N LYS A 5 -3.77 3.50 -16.14
CA LYS A 5 -4.94 2.62 -16.31
C LYS A 5 -5.85 2.61 -15.08
N ARG A 6 -5.49 3.35 -14.02
CA ARG A 6 -6.25 3.37 -12.78
C ARG A 6 -7.55 4.17 -12.98
N PRO A 7 -8.70 3.67 -12.52
CA PRO A 7 -9.96 4.39 -12.63
C PRO A 7 -9.89 5.80 -12.00
N ALA A 8 -10.29 6.83 -12.76
CA ALA A 8 -10.21 8.23 -12.34
C ALA A 8 -10.96 8.54 -11.02
N ILE A 9 -11.96 7.73 -10.67
CA ILE A 9 -12.68 7.83 -9.39
C ILE A 9 -11.73 7.71 -8.18
N VAL A 10 -10.60 7.01 -8.30
CA VAL A 10 -9.60 6.86 -7.24
C VAL A 10 -8.92 8.21 -6.93
N ASP A 11 -8.65 9.03 -7.95
CA ASP A 11 -8.02 10.34 -7.78
C ASP A 11 -8.98 11.39 -7.23
N SER A 12 -10.27 11.26 -7.52
CA SER A 12 -11.30 12.15 -6.97
C SER A 12 -11.46 12.06 -5.44
N ARG A 13 -11.01 10.95 -4.83
CA ARG A 13 -11.21 10.62 -3.40
C ARG A 13 -12.68 10.67 -2.95
N LYS A 14 -13.63 10.49 -3.88
CA LYS A 14 -15.07 10.53 -3.59
C LYS A 14 -15.63 9.20 -3.07
N ARG A 15 -14.95 8.07 -3.32
CA ARG A 15 -15.30 6.74 -2.79
C ARG A 15 -14.24 6.20 -1.83
N PHE A 16 -14.65 5.29 -0.96
CA PHE A 16 -13.71 4.46 -0.20
C PHE A 16 -13.12 3.36 -1.09
N GLY A 17 -12.00 2.80 -0.65
CA GLY A 17 -11.42 1.57 -1.20
C GLY A 17 -10.33 1.78 -2.24
N GLY A 18 -9.79 2.99 -2.30
CA GLY A 18 -8.50 3.26 -2.92
C GLY A 18 -7.39 3.17 -1.86
N TRP A 19 -6.59 2.11 -1.90
CA TRP A 19 -5.54 1.85 -0.95
C TRP A 19 -4.16 2.16 -1.54
N GLU A 20 -3.27 2.74 -0.76
CA GLU A 20 -1.86 2.94 -1.10
C GLU A 20 -0.98 2.05 -0.21
N GLY A 21 -0.17 1.20 -0.83
CA GLY A 21 0.80 0.35 -0.16
C GLY A 21 2.18 1.01 -0.12
N ASP A 22 2.86 0.91 1.03
CA ASP A 22 4.27 1.28 1.18
C ASP A 22 4.99 0.33 2.16
N LEU A 23 6.33 0.41 2.16
CA LEU A 23 7.15 -0.13 3.23
C LEU A 23 7.77 1.02 4.03
N VAL A 24 7.50 1.04 5.33
CA VAL A 24 8.17 1.94 6.26
C VAL A 24 9.30 1.17 6.93
N ILE A 25 10.51 1.68 6.82
CA ILE A 25 11.71 1.10 7.43
C ILE A 25 12.03 1.94 8.68
N GLY A 26 12.13 1.28 9.83
CA GLY A 26 12.55 1.88 11.09
C GLY A 26 14.05 2.23 11.11
N ALA A 27 14.49 2.92 12.15
CA ALA A 27 15.88 3.28 12.34
C ALA A 27 16.78 2.03 12.42
N GLY A 28 18.02 2.17 11.95
CA GLY A 28 18.97 1.06 11.88
C GLY A 28 18.59 -0.07 10.90
N GLN A 29 17.53 0.11 10.09
CA GLN A 29 17.01 -0.89 9.15
C GLN A 29 16.56 -2.22 9.78
N GLN A 30 16.41 -2.29 11.10
CA GLN A 30 16.11 -3.54 11.81
C GLN A 30 14.64 -3.92 11.76
N GLN A 31 13.74 -2.94 11.66
CA GLN A 31 12.30 -3.16 11.64
C GLN A 31 11.72 -2.67 10.32
N THR A 32 10.76 -3.42 9.77
CA THR A 32 10.02 -3.01 8.59
C THR A 32 8.54 -3.20 8.80
N LEU A 33 7.76 -2.20 8.41
CA LEU A 33 6.32 -2.24 8.42
C LEU A 33 5.81 -2.20 6.99
N VAL A 34 4.83 -3.04 6.70
CA VAL A 34 3.91 -2.82 5.59
C VAL A 34 2.86 -1.83 6.04
N THR A 35 2.62 -0.79 5.25
CA THR A 35 1.54 0.17 5.49
C THR A 35 0.59 0.19 4.30
N LEU A 36 -0.71 0.22 4.59
CA LEU A 36 -1.80 0.29 3.63
C LEU A 36 -2.72 1.42 4.06
N ASN A 37 -2.70 2.53 3.32
CA ASN A 37 -3.44 3.74 3.67
C ASN A 37 -4.62 3.95 2.73
N GLU A 38 -5.83 4.08 3.27
CA GLU A 38 -7.02 4.35 2.49
C GLU A 38 -7.10 5.86 2.15
N ARG A 39 -7.21 6.19 0.87
CA ARG A 39 -7.02 7.54 0.33
C ARG A 39 -8.08 8.56 0.77
N LYS A 40 -9.30 8.13 1.12
CA LYS A 40 -10.42 9.03 1.49
C LYS A 40 -10.51 9.23 3.00
N SER A 41 -10.67 8.16 3.76
CA SER A 41 -10.82 8.10 5.21
C SER A 41 -9.52 8.31 5.98
N ARG A 42 -8.37 8.08 5.34
CA ARG A 42 -7.04 8.03 6.00
C ARG A 42 -6.89 6.88 7.00
N TYR A 43 -7.77 5.89 6.95
CA TYR A 43 -7.63 4.68 7.74
C TYR A 43 -6.38 3.89 7.30
N SER A 44 -5.60 3.43 8.27
CA SER A 44 -4.31 2.78 8.03
C SER A 44 -4.30 1.37 8.61
N LEU A 45 -3.87 0.43 7.78
CA LEU A 45 -3.56 -0.93 8.15
C LEU A 45 -2.05 -1.11 8.16
N ILE A 46 -1.52 -1.69 9.23
CA ILE A 46 -0.09 -1.79 9.47
C ILE A 46 0.24 -3.18 9.98
N ALA A 47 1.29 -3.80 9.43
CA ALA A 47 1.83 -5.06 9.92
C ALA A 47 3.36 -5.01 9.93
N HIS A 48 3.96 -5.58 10.97
CA HIS A 48 5.40 -5.81 11.01
C HIS A 48 5.78 -6.97 10.08
N VAL A 49 6.82 -6.76 9.27
CA VAL A 49 7.41 -7.78 8.41
C VAL A 49 8.88 -7.96 8.76
N PRO A 50 9.30 -9.15 9.26
CA PRO A 50 10.68 -9.38 9.67
C PRO A 50 11.66 -9.40 8.47
N PHE A 51 11.15 -9.65 7.26
CA PHE A 51 11.96 -9.70 6.04
C PHE A 51 11.27 -8.95 4.90
N LYS A 52 12.05 -8.23 4.09
CA LYS A 52 11.56 -7.43 2.94
C LYS A 52 11.38 -8.26 1.66
N THR A 53 11.15 -9.57 1.80
CA THR A 53 10.95 -10.44 0.64
C THR A 53 9.56 -10.19 0.05
N ALA A 54 9.41 -10.36 -1.26
CA ALA A 54 8.12 -10.15 -1.93
C ALA A 54 7.02 -11.04 -1.36
N GLN A 55 7.37 -12.27 -0.95
CA GLN A 55 6.44 -13.21 -0.34
C GLN A 55 5.92 -12.70 1.01
N VAL A 56 6.81 -12.37 1.95
CA VAL A 56 6.43 -11.92 3.29
C VAL A 56 5.62 -10.62 3.23
N VAL A 57 5.99 -9.70 2.33
CA VAL A 57 5.25 -8.46 2.10
C VAL A 57 3.86 -8.73 1.54
N SER A 58 3.75 -9.61 0.54
CA SER A 58 2.47 -9.99 -0.08
C SER A 58 1.52 -10.65 0.93
N ASP A 59 2.03 -11.60 1.72
CA ASP A 59 1.23 -12.31 2.74
C ASP A 59 0.70 -11.34 3.80
N ALA A 60 1.53 -10.41 4.26
CA ALA A 60 1.13 -9.37 5.19
C ALA A 60 0.06 -8.44 4.59
N MET A 61 0.22 -8.01 3.34
CA MET A 61 -0.78 -7.18 2.66
C MET A 61 -2.11 -7.91 2.49
N ILE A 62 -2.10 -9.19 2.09
CA ILE A 62 -3.31 -10.01 1.97
C ILE A 62 -3.98 -10.14 3.34
N TYR A 63 -3.23 -10.48 4.38
CA TYR A 63 -3.75 -10.60 5.75
C TYR A 63 -4.44 -9.32 6.21
N LEU A 64 -3.84 -8.15 5.95
CA LEU A 64 -4.41 -6.86 6.29
C LEU A 64 -5.67 -6.52 5.46
N LEU A 65 -5.67 -6.82 4.17
CA LEU A 65 -6.77 -6.44 3.26
C LEU A 65 -8.00 -7.33 3.39
N MET A 66 -7.85 -8.61 3.74
CA MET A 66 -8.96 -9.57 3.76
C MET A 66 -10.13 -9.18 4.68
N PRO A 67 -9.92 -8.68 5.92
CA PRO A 67 -11.01 -8.21 6.77
C PRO A 67 -11.83 -7.06 6.19
N VAL A 68 -11.26 -6.31 5.23
CA VAL A 68 -11.89 -5.16 4.59
C VAL A 68 -12.11 -5.38 3.09
N ALA A 69 -12.01 -6.62 2.60
CA ALA A 69 -11.98 -6.94 1.16
C ALA A 69 -13.15 -6.34 0.37
N ALA A 70 -14.35 -6.29 0.95
CA ALA A 70 -15.53 -5.67 0.33
C ALA A 70 -15.34 -4.18 -0.03
N PHE A 71 -14.37 -3.51 0.61
CA PHE A 71 -13.98 -2.12 0.39
C PHE A 71 -12.57 -2.00 -0.20
N VAL A 72 -12.04 -3.02 -0.86
CA VAL A 72 -10.75 -2.96 -1.55
C VAL A 72 -11.01 -3.00 -3.05
N HIS A 73 -11.06 -1.83 -3.69
CA HIS A 73 -11.28 -1.76 -5.14
C HIS A 73 -9.98 -1.63 -5.91
N THR A 74 -9.03 -0.85 -5.37
CA THR A 74 -7.72 -0.67 -5.99
C THR A 74 -6.63 -0.55 -4.95
N VAL A 75 -5.48 -1.16 -5.22
CA VAL A 75 -4.24 -0.96 -4.48
C VAL A 75 -3.23 -0.28 -5.39
N THR A 76 -2.53 0.74 -4.88
CA THR A 76 -1.47 1.46 -5.58
C THR A 76 -0.16 1.36 -4.80
N ALA A 77 0.95 1.00 -5.44
CA ALA A 77 2.27 0.91 -4.80
C ALA A 77 3.40 1.40 -5.72
N ASP A 78 4.62 1.51 -5.18
CA ASP A 78 5.80 1.84 -5.99
C ASP A 78 6.28 0.66 -6.84
N TYR A 79 7.09 0.95 -7.87
CA TYR A 79 7.68 -0.07 -8.75
C TYR A 79 8.86 -0.81 -8.08
N GLY A 80 8.64 -1.33 -6.87
CA GLY A 80 9.64 -2.02 -6.07
C GLY A 80 9.56 -3.55 -6.20
N LYS A 81 10.72 -4.22 -6.20
CA LYS A 81 10.80 -5.71 -6.17
C LYS A 81 10.01 -6.35 -5.03
N LYS A 82 9.81 -5.61 -3.93
CA LYS A 82 9.00 -6.03 -2.77
C LYS A 82 7.52 -6.25 -3.09
N PHE A 83 7.02 -5.68 -4.18
CA PHE A 83 5.64 -5.85 -4.66
C PHE A 83 5.57 -6.75 -5.91
N ALA A 84 6.59 -7.58 -6.17
CA ALA A 84 6.59 -8.47 -7.32
C ALA A 84 5.36 -9.40 -7.38
N GLN A 85 4.82 -9.80 -6.23
CA GLN A 85 3.63 -10.65 -6.12
C GLN A 85 2.29 -9.88 -6.11
N HIS A 86 2.28 -8.65 -6.63
CA HIS A 86 1.10 -7.79 -6.72
C HIS A 86 -0.16 -8.47 -7.28
N ASP A 87 -0.03 -9.39 -8.24
CA ASP A 87 -1.17 -10.14 -8.79
C ASP A 87 -1.89 -10.98 -7.72
N GLN A 88 -1.16 -11.57 -6.78
CA GLN A 88 -1.75 -12.32 -5.67
C GLN A 88 -2.48 -11.39 -4.69
N ILE A 89 -1.87 -10.24 -4.41
CA ILE A 89 -2.42 -9.21 -3.52
C ILE A 89 -3.74 -8.67 -4.09
N ALA A 90 -3.82 -8.48 -5.41
CA ALA A 90 -5.04 -8.05 -6.09
C ALA A 90 -6.11 -9.14 -6.16
N LYS A 91 -5.71 -10.38 -6.48
CA LYS A 91 -6.64 -11.48 -6.70
C LYS A 91 -7.43 -11.87 -5.46
N LYS A 92 -6.83 -11.82 -4.27
CA LYS A 92 -7.48 -12.23 -3.01
C LYS A 92 -8.72 -11.39 -2.65
N PRO A 93 -8.66 -10.05 -2.68
CA PRO A 93 -9.82 -9.19 -2.48
C PRO A 93 -10.61 -8.87 -3.76
N ASP A 94 -10.24 -9.43 -4.92
CA ASP A 94 -10.80 -9.07 -6.24
C ASP A 94 -10.67 -7.56 -6.57
N ALA A 95 -9.43 -7.06 -6.48
CA ALA A 95 -9.09 -5.65 -6.65
C ALA A 95 -8.12 -5.42 -7.82
N GLY A 96 -8.08 -4.19 -8.34
CA GLY A 96 -7.05 -3.77 -9.29
C GLY A 96 -5.75 -3.36 -8.60
N PHE A 97 -4.59 -3.77 -9.12
CA PHE A 97 -3.28 -3.33 -8.61
C PHE A 97 -2.52 -2.45 -9.62
N PHE A 98 -2.08 -1.28 -9.15
CA PHE A 98 -1.45 -0.25 -9.97
C PHE A 98 -0.10 0.17 -9.41
N PHE A 99 0.85 0.45 -10.30
CA PHE A 99 2.16 0.98 -9.92
C PHE A 99 2.28 2.44 -10.33
N VAL A 100 2.71 3.28 -9.40
CA VAL A 100 3.05 4.68 -9.69
C VAL A 100 4.27 4.77 -10.59
N HIS A 101 4.41 5.90 -11.29
CA HIS A 101 5.60 6.16 -12.09
C HIS A 101 6.84 6.24 -11.20
N PRO A 102 8.00 5.73 -11.67
CA PRO A 102 9.27 5.98 -10.99
C PRO A 102 9.46 7.48 -10.75
N TYR A 103 9.94 7.85 -9.55
CA TYR A 103 10.20 9.24 -9.16
C TYR A 103 8.98 10.17 -9.06
N ALA A 104 7.75 9.67 -9.17
CA ALA A 104 6.52 10.46 -9.04
C ALA A 104 5.93 10.40 -7.61
N SER A 105 6.67 10.89 -6.61
CA SER A 105 6.22 10.85 -5.19
C SER A 105 4.87 11.51 -4.96
N ARG A 106 4.53 12.55 -5.74
CA ARG A 106 3.25 13.29 -5.68
C ARG A 106 2.02 12.41 -5.96
N GLU A 107 2.16 11.29 -6.66
CA GLU A 107 1.07 10.34 -6.92
C GLU A 107 0.63 9.58 -5.65
N ARG A 108 1.46 9.62 -4.58
CA ARG A 108 1.28 9.01 -3.26
C ARG A 108 1.17 10.02 -2.12
N GLY A 109 0.66 11.24 -2.39
CA GLY A 109 0.59 12.30 -1.37
C GLY A 109 -0.21 11.95 -0.11
N ALA A 110 -0.92 10.81 -0.06
CA ALA A 110 -1.53 10.29 1.15
C ALA A 110 -0.55 9.56 2.08
N ASN A 111 0.40 8.84 1.51
CA ASN A 111 1.37 8.04 2.25
C ASN A 111 2.39 8.89 3.02
N GLU A 112 2.81 10.04 2.51
CA GLU A 112 3.93 10.80 3.11
C GLU A 112 3.63 11.27 4.53
N ASN A 113 2.44 11.83 4.78
CA ASN A 113 2.06 12.32 6.12
C ASN A 113 1.92 11.15 7.11
N MET A 114 1.18 10.11 6.73
CA MET A 114 0.95 8.96 7.61
C MET A 114 2.24 8.19 7.90
N ASN A 115 3.06 7.93 6.88
CA ASN A 115 4.34 7.26 7.07
C ASN A 115 5.32 8.14 7.89
N GLY A 116 5.18 9.47 7.85
CA GLY A 116 5.89 10.39 8.74
C GLY A 116 5.52 10.15 10.20
N LEU A 117 4.22 10.10 10.53
CA LEU A 117 3.74 9.79 11.87
C LEU A 117 4.17 8.40 12.34
N ILE A 118 4.04 7.38 11.49
CA ILE A 118 4.47 6.01 11.82
C ILE A 118 5.94 5.97 12.22
N ARG A 119 6.83 6.67 11.50
CA ARG A 119 8.26 6.73 11.85
C ARG A 119 8.55 7.43 13.18
N GLN A 120 7.67 8.28 13.69
CA GLN A 120 7.84 8.92 15.00
C GLN A 120 7.52 7.97 16.15
N PHE A 121 6.57 7.05 15.96
CA PHE A 121 6.13 6.11 16.99
C PHE A 121 6.80 4.73 16.91
N PHE A 122 7.38 4.40 15.75
CA PHE A 122 8.10 3.14 15.52
C PHE A 122 9.58 3.43 15.24
N PRO A 123 10.44 3.37 16.29
CA PRO A 123 11.88 3.60 16.16
C PRO A 123 12.57 2.50 15.35
#